data_AF-A0A483F8U8-F1
#
_entry.id   AF-A0A483F8U8-F1
#
_cell.length_a   1.000
_cell.length_b   1.000
_cell.length_c   1.000
_cell.angle_alpha   90.00
_cell.angle_beta   90.00
_cell.angle_gamma   90.00
#
_symmetry.space_group_name_H-M   'P 1'
#
loop_
_entity.id
_entity.type
_entity.pdbx_description
1 polymer ?
#
loop_
_entity_poly.entity_id
_entity_poly.type
_entity_poly.pdbx_seq_one_letter_code
_entity_poly.pdbx_strand_id
1 'polypeptide(L)'
;MGNAYSMLANTIDYGEWKFGIRNDGLVYSGGSFSAILGSGIASRGIGWILGMAGYIPGNVTTQPIIVLCTLQILFIYVPIILSALSLFLLRLYTLEKIYPSIIKDLSLRTENIY
;
A
#
# COMPACT_ATOMS: atom_id res chain seq x y z
N MET A 1 10.31 -3.79 -7.82
CA MET A 1 9.05 -3.00 -7.86
C MET A 1 8.00 -3.62 -8.80
N GLY A 2 7.86 -4.96 -8.85
CA GLY A 2 6.85 -5.64 -9.69
C GLY A 2 5.67 -6.22 -8.91
N ASN A 3 5.91 -6.71 -7.69
CA ASN A 3 4.98 -7.60 -7.00
C ASN A 3 3.64 -6.94 -6.61
N ALA A 4 3.64 -5.68 -6.17
CA ALA A 4 2.40 -4.99 -5.77
C ALA A 4 1.51 -4.64 -6.98
N TYR A 5 2.12 -4.24 -8.10
CA TYR A 5 1.38 -3.99 -9.34
C TYR A 5 0.86 -5.28 -9.97
N SER A 6 1.61 -6.39 -9.86
CA SER A 6 1.12 -7.71 -10.23
C SER A 6 -0.06 -8.15 -9.37
N MET A 7 -0.06 -7.89 -8.06
CA MET A 7 -1.23 -8.19 -7.21
C MET A 7 -2.45 -7.36 -7.57
N LEU A 8 -2.26 -6.09 -7.95
CA LEU A 8 -3.34 -5.25 -8.47
C LEU A 8 -3.87 -5.79 -9.81
N ALA A 9 -3.00 -6.20 -10.72
CA ALA A 9 -3.38 -6.86 -11.97
C ALA A 9 -4.20 -8.14 -11.71
N ASN A 10 -3.74 -9.00 -10.79
CA ASN A 10 -4.48 -10.21 -10.42
C ASN A 10 -5.90 -9.89 -9.87
N THR A 11 -6.06 -8.75 -9.20
CA THR A 11 -7.35 -8.28 -8.69
C THR A 11 -8.25 -7.77 -9.82
N ILE A 12 -7.68 -7.14 -10.84
CA ILE A 12 -8.39 -6.70 -12.05
C ILE A 12 -8.93 -7.93 -12.80
N ASP A 13 -8.10 -8.94 -13.01
CA ASP A 13 -8.47 -10.19 -13.70
C ASP A 13 -9.59 -10.94 -12.94
N TYR A 14 -9.55 -10.93 -11.61
CA TYR A 14 -10.65 -11.48 -10.79
C TYR A 14 -11.96 -10.70 -10.95
N GLY A 15 -11.88 -9.36 -11.02
CA GLY A 15 -13.03 -8.51 -11.26
C GLY A 15 -13.68 -8.78 -12.61
N GLU A 16 -12.87 -8.96 -13.65
CA GLU A 16 -13.31 -9.35 -14.98
C GLU A 16 -13.99 -10.73 -14.98
N TRP A 17 -13.41 -11.73 -14.30
CA TRP A 17 -13.98 -13.08 -14.21
C TRP A 17 -15.35 -13.09 -13.51
N LYS A 18 -15.51 -12.32 -12.43
CA LYS A 18 -16.75 -12.32 -11.61
C LYS A 18 -17.84 -11.40 -12.14
N PHE A 19 -17.49 -10.22 -12.65
CA PHE A 19 -18.43 -9.18 -13.06
C PHE A 19 -18.51 -8.97 -14.57
N GLY A 20 -17.61 -9.57 -15.35
CA GLY A 20 -17.58 -9.44 -16.82
C GLY A 20 -17.17 -8.05 -17.31
N ILE A 21 -16.70 -7.16 -16.42
CA ILE A 21 -16.30 -5.79 -16.73
C ILE A 21 -14.84 -5.60 -16.29
N ARG A 22 -13.99 -5.17 -17.22
CA ARG A 22 -12.57 -4.90 -16.97
C ARG A 22 -12.36 -3.44 -16.55
N ASN A 23 -12.30 -3.19 -15.24
CA ASN A 23 -12.13 -1.84 -14.67
C ASN A 23 -10.66 -1.51 -14.36
N ASP A 24 -9.77 -1.61 -15.36
CA ASP A 24 -8.33 -1.36 -15.18
C ASP A 24 -8.05 0.04 -14.63
N GLY A 25 -8.72 1.04 -15.20
CA GLY A 25 -8.50 2.45 -14.88
C GLY A 25 -8.85 2.78 -13.44
N LEU A 26 -9.99 2.31 -12.94
CA LEU A 26 -10.45 2.62 -11.59
C LEU A 26 -9.53 2.01 -10.52
N VAL A 27 -9.10 0.74 -10.72
CA VAL A 27 -8.25 0.04 -9.76
C VAL A 27 -6.83 0.63 -9.76
N TYR A 28 -6.27 0.92 -10.93
CA TYR A 28 -4.92 1.49 -11.03
C TYR A 28 -4.86 2.95 -10.54
N SER A 29 -5.88 3.75 -10.86
CA SER A 29 -6.02 5.12 -10.33
C SER A 29 -6.22 5.11 -8.82
N GLY A 30 -7.02 4.19 -8.27
CA GLY A 30 -7.19 4.03 -6.82
C GLY A 30 -5.88 3.69 -6.11
N GLY A 31 -5.10 2.76 -6.66
CA GLY A 31 -3.77 2.40 -6.15
C GLY A 31 -2.81 3.60 -6.15
N SER A 32 -2.72 4.32 -7.27
CA SER A 32 -1.84 5.49 -7.40
C SER A 32 -2.27 6.65 -6.50
N PHE A 33 -3.58 6.88 -6.39
CA PHE A 33 -4.15 7.90 -5.50
C PHE A 33 -3.82 7.61 -4.03
N SER A 34 -3.92 6.34 -3.60
CA SER A 34 -3.59 5.94 -2.24
C SER A 34 -2.11 6.21 -1.89
N ALA A 35 -1.20 6.04 -2.85
CA ALA A 35 0.22 6.33 -2.66
C ALA A 35 0.50 7.82 -2.49
N ILE A 36 -0.15 8.67 -3.29
CA ILE A 36 0.01 10.13 -3.21
C ILE A 36 -0.63 10.66 -1.93
N LEU A 37 -1.86 10.25 -1.61
CA LEU A 37 -2.51 10.64 -0.37
C LEU A 37 -1.74 10.15 0.86
N GLY A 38 -1.31 8.89 0.87
CA GLY A 38 -0.58 8.31 1.99
C GLY A 38 0.72 9.05 2.26
N SER A 39 1.52 9.32 1.22
CA SER A 39 2.76 10.07 1.36
C SER A 39 2.54 11.54 1.75
N GLY A 40 1.48 12.18 1.23
CA GLY A 40 1.12 13.56 1.61
C GLY A 40 0.68 13.68 3.07
N ILE A 41 -0.17 12.76 3.54
CA ILE A 41 -0.64 12.74 4.93
C ILE A 41 0.52 12.38 5.86
N ALA A 42 1.35 11.40 5.49
CA ALA A 42 2.50 10.99 6.29
C ALA A 42 3.50 12.14 6.45
N SER A 43 3.93 12.77 5.36
CA SER A 43 4.90 13.86 5.41
C SER A 43 4.43 15.05 6.26
N ARG A 44 3.16 15.45 6.13
CA ARG A 44 2.61 16.53 6.95
C ARG A 44 2.39 16.12 8.41
N GLY A 45 1.94 14.89 8.64
CA GLY A 45 1.74 14.35 9.99
C GLY A 45 3.04 14.27 10.78
N ILE A 46 4.12 13.81 10.16
CA ILE A 46 5.46 13.77 10.77
C ILE A 46 5.90 15.17 11.18
N GLY A 47 5.71 16.17 10.32
CA GLY A 47 6.05 17.57 10.61
C GLY A 47 5.29 18.14 11.82
N TRP A 48 4.00 17.86 11.94
CA TRP A 48 3.22 18.30 13.12
C TRP A 48 3.63 17.60 14.41
N ILE A 49 3.87 16.29 14.36
CA ILE A 49 4.32 15.52 15.53
C ILE A 49 5.67 16.04 16.03
N LEU A 50 6.60 16.33 15.11
CA LEU A 50 7.90 16.88 15.46
C LEU A 50 7.79 18.32 16.00
N GLY A 51 6.91 19.14 15.43
CA GLY A 51 6.62 20.49 15.93
C GLY A 51 6.04 20.48 17.35
N MET A 52 5.12 19.55 17.64
CA MET A 52 4.56 19.37 18.99
C MET A 52 5.59 18.83 19.99
N ALA A 53 6.55 18.02 19.55
CA ALA A 53 7.65 17.53 20.38
C ALA A 53 8.68 18.63 20.73
N GLY A 54 8.51 19.86 20.24
CA GLY A 54 9.43 20.97 20.52
C GLY A 54 10.69 20.92 19.68
N TYR A 55 10.62 20.37 18.47
CA TYR A 55 11.74 20.39 17.52
C TYR A 55 12.15 21.84 17.23
N ILE A 56 13.41 22.17 17.50
CA ILE A 56 13.99 23.48 17.21
C ILE A 56 14.71 23.38 15.85
N PRO A 57 14.17 23.99 14.78
CA PRO A 57 14.83 23.99 13.48
C PRO A 57 16.10 24.85 13.53
N GLY A 58 17.23 24.27 13.14
CA GLY A 58 18.55 24.93 13.14
C GLY A 58 19.67 24.02 13.63
N ASN A 59 20.92 24.46 13.46
CA ASN A 59 22.12 23.72 13.89
C ASN A 59 22.33 23.87 15.41
N VAL A 60 21.38 23.35 16.20
CA VAL A 60 21.42 23.40 17.66
C VAL A 60 22.20 22.19 18.17
N THR A 61 23.23 22.42 18.99
CA THR A 61 24.14 21.40 19.51
C THR A 61 23.47 20.38 20.44
N THR A 62 22.27 20.66 20.95
CA THR A 62 21.50 19.77 21.83
C THR A 62 20.02 19.80 21.47
N GLN A 63 19.47 18.63 21.09
CA GLN A 63 18.03 18.44 20.93
C GLN A 63 17.42 17.85 22.20
N PRO A 64 16.17 18.20 22.54
CA PRO A 64 15.51 17.64 23.73
C PRO A 64 15.31 16.13 23.58
N ILE A 65 15.44 15.41 24.70
CA ILE A 65 15.36 13.93 24.75
C ILE A 65 14.05 13.39 24.15
N ILE A 66 12.98 14.19 24.23
CA ILE A 66 11.64 13.86 23.73
C ILE A 66 11.59 13.81 22.19
N VAL A 67 12.35 14.68 21.51
CA VAL A 67 12.51 14.66 20.03
C VAL A 67 13.32 13.43 19.62
N LEU A 68 14.35 13.11 20.41
CA LEU A 68 15.08 11.85 20.45
C LEU A 68 14.19 10.62 20.23
N CYS A 69 13.32 10.44 21.23
CA CYS A 69 12.39 9.33 21.33
C CYS A 69 11.34 9.37 20.20
N THR A 70 10.83 10.56 19.88
CA THR A 70 9.83 10.76 18.82
C THR A 70 10.36 10.32 17.46
N LEU A 71 11.61 10.64 17.12
CA LEU A 71 12.26 10.17 15.89
C LEU A 71 12.40 8.65 15.85
N GLN A 72 12.82 8.02 16.94
CA GLN A 72 12.90 6.57 17.01
C GLN A 72 11.52 5.92 16.79
N ILE A 73 10.47 6.46 17.40
CA ILE A 73 9.09 5.97 17.21
C ILE A 73 8.66 6.08 15.76
N LEU A 74 8.88 7.24 15.13
CA LEU A 74 8.47 7.53 13.76
C LEU A 74 9.22 6.71 12.70
N PHE A 75 10.52 6.48 12.88
CA PHE A 75 11.34 5.81 11.86
C PHE A 75 11.53 4.31 12.10
N ILE A 76 11.32 3.81 13.32
CA ILE A 76 11.45 2.38 13.64
C ILE A 76 10.08 1.75 13.87
N TYR A 77 9.35 2.23 14.88
CA TYR A 77 8.13 1.55 15.33
C TYR A 77 6.96 1.69 14.35
N VAL A 78 6.76 2.88 13.76
CA VAL A 78 5.68 3.11 12.79
C VAL A 78 5.84 2.23 11.54
N PRO A 79 7.00 2.17 10.86
CA PRO A 79 7.20 1.26 9.73
C PRO A 79 7.06 -0.21 10.10
N ILE A 80 7.50 -0.62 11.30
CA ILE A 80 7.36 -2.00 11.79
C ILE A 80 5.87 -2.38 11.92
N ILE A 81 5.06 -1.53 12.56
CA ILE A 81 3.63 -1.79 12.75
C ILE A 81 2.90 -1.85 11.40
N LEU A 82 3.18 -0.91 10.49
CA LEU A 82 2.60 -0.90 9.15
C LEU A 82 3.01 -2.13 8.32
N SER A 83 4.26 -2.56 8.45
CA SER A 83 4.76 -3.77 7.77
C SER A 83 4.12 -5.03 8.35
N ALA A 84 3.98 -5.12 9.68
CA ALA A 84 3.31 -6.24 10.34
C ALA A 84 1.82 -6.33 9.95
N LEU A 85 1.13 -5.19 9.90
CA LEU A 85 -0.26 -5.12 9.43
C LEU A 85 -0.37 -5.56 7.97
N SER A 86 0.54 -5.10 7.10
CA SER A 86 0.58 -5.53 5.69
C SER A 86 0.79 -7.03 5.56
N LEU A 87 1.69 -7.61 6.35
CA LEU A 87 1.94 -9.05 6.38
C LEU A 87 0.71 -9.84 6.87
N PHE A 88 -0.02 -9.31 7.85
CA PHE A 88 -1.26 -9.90 8.33
C PHE A 88 -2.35 -9.89 7.25
N LEU A 89 -2.51 -8.77 6.54
CA LEU A 89 -3.46 -8.65 5.43
C LEU A 89 -3.13 -9.60 4.27
N LEU A 90 -1.83 -9.81 3.99
CA LEU A 90 -1.40 -10.80 3.00
C LEU A 90 -1.82 -12.23 3.37
N ARG A 91 -1.90 -12.59 4.66
CA ARG A 91 -2.40 -13.93 5.06
C ARG A 91 -3.87 -14.15 4.74
N LEU A 92 -4.68 -13.09 4.70
CA LEU A 92 -6.09 -13.16 4.32
C LEU A 92 -6.29 -13.13 2.80
N TYR A 93 -5.21 -12.90 2.05
CA TYR A 93 -5.23 -12.83 0.59
C TYR A 93 -5.42 -14.23 -0.02
N THR A 94 -6.67 -14.62 -0.17
CA THR A 94 -7.08 -15.93 -0.74
C THR A 94 -6.96 -15.96 -2.26
N LEU A 95 -6.72 -14.80 -2.90
CA LEU A 95 -6.72 -14.66 -4.35
C LEU A 95 -5.65 -15.51 -5.03
N GLU A 96 -4.47 -15.67 -4.41
CA GLU A 96 -3.38 -16.52 -4.91
C GLU A 96 -3.82 -17.97 -5.17
N LYS A 97 -4.72 -18.51 -4.35
CA LYS A 97 -5.20 -19.91 -4.48
C LYS A 97 -6.17 -20.11 -5.64
N ILE A 98 -6.92 -19.07 -5.97
CA ILE A 98 -8.00 -19.12 -6.98
C ILE A 98 -7.47 -18.63 -8.34
N TYR A 99 -6.38 -17.87 -8.34
CA TYR A 99 -5.76 -17.28 -9.53
C TYR A 99 -5.51 -18.26 -10.68
N PRO A 100 -5.00 -19.49 -10.46
CA PRO A 100 -4.79 -20.45 -11.55
C PRO A 100 -6.10 -20.90 -12.24
N SER A 101 -7.21 -20.94 -11.48
CA SER A 101 -8.52 -21.30 -12.03
C SER A 101 -9.13 -20.14 -12.83
N ILE A 102 -8.91 -18.90 -12.37
CA ILE A 102 -9.38 -17.68 -13.05
C ILE A 102 -8.73 -17.53 -14.43
N ILE A 103 -7.41 -17.70 -14.53
CA ILE A 103 -6.70 -17.63 -15.81
C ILE A 103 -7.21 -18.70 -16.78
N LYS A 104 -7.42 -19.93 -16.27
CA LYS A 104 -7.92 -21.05 -17.08
C LYS A 104 -9.32 -20.78 -17.63
N ASP A 105 -10.21 -20.22 -16.81
CA ASP A 105 -11.57 -19.88 -17.24
C ASP A 105 -11.60 -18.69 -18.22
N LEU A 106 -10.75 -17.68 -18.00
CA LEU A 106 -10.62 -16.55 -18.91
C LEU A 106 -10.04 -16.97 -20.27
N SER A 107 -9.01 -17.82 -20.30
CA SER A 107 -8.45 -18.32 -21.57
C SER A 107 -9.47 -19.11 -22.38
N LEU A 108 -10.26 -19.95 -21.72
CA LEU A 108 -11.33 -20.72 -22.37
C LEU A 108 -12.44 -19.83 -22.93
N ARG A 109 -12.76 -18.71 -22.27
CA ARG A 109 -13.76 -17.75 -22.78
C ARG A 109 -13.25 -16.96 -23.97
N THR A 110 -11.98 -16.54 -23.95
CA THR A 110 -11.35 -15.84 -25.07
C THR A 110 -11.24 -16.73 -26.31
N GLU A 111 -10.94 -18.01 -26.12
CA GLU A 111 -10.82 -19.00 -27.22
C GLU A 111 -12.17 -19.34 -27.86
N ASN A 112 -13.29 -19.19 -27.14
CA ASN A 112 -14.65 -19.48 -27.63
C ASN A 112 -15.33 -18.28 -28.31
N ILE A 113 -14.65 -17.13 -28.38
CA ILE A 113 -15.11 -15.90 -29.06
C ILE A 113 -14.46 -15.76 -30.46
N TYR A 114 -13.50 -16.63 -30.80
CA TYR A 114 -12.89 -16.77 -32.13
C TYR A 114 -13.30 -18.10 -32.78
#